data_AF-A0A0L0VE25-F1
#
_entry.id   AF-A0A0L0VE25-F1
#
_cell.length_a   1.000
_cell.length_b   1.000
_cell.length_c   1.000
_cell.angle_alpha   90.00
_cell.angle_beta   90.00
_cell.angle_gamma   90.00
#
_symmetry.space_group_name_H-M   'P 1'
#
loop_
_entity.id
_entity.type
_entity.pdbx_description
1 polymer ?
#
loop_
_entity_poly.entity_id
_entity_poly.type
_entity_poly.pdbx_seq_one_letter_code
_entity_poly.pdbx_strand_id
1 'polypeptide(L)'
;MSTTTFRPSACPSYWTLFLFHLTTPSIPDAWRNWLSSQEYSSPRIYAVMLTVHRSIKAIYGLVIWLIRFRSATYHHSQNSSELSRALNDGLDHQIRNARARKMYRDDEDSNEETRALLASSSNGNDPHQDTENEEHPLSNLVVWRVAWIINHSKQLQTTKLALTSDDSTDPKELTEAIVAIKNINPIFSTTLVECLKRIQSASNTRLIIEERSKLAYKTELHRDKFKELLKLLKPDQDYDTLPPKGWQEIGFQGTDPSTDLRGAGLLGLDALIVFGRYFGSIGQEIVTEAIEGGSSWYPWALASINITWWCVRLSKDRQLDYFLLIQSSCKSDDRQESLMKDIPIELYEFLILQSRLTLLFHRFWMDLKPRPSVMDFEIKFKIFQKRVQLGLRKGFIGGIGLGWILDPSSPDFTHQQTIVKF
;
A
#
# COMPACT_ATOMS: atom_id res chain seq x y z
N MET A 1 52.26 -28.87 -12.66
CA MET A 1 52.99 -27.64 -12.26
C MET A 1 53.08 -26.74 -13.49
N SER A 2 52.20 -25.76 -13.58
CA SER A 2 52.13 -24.79 -14.68
C SER A 2 52.16 -23.40 -14.06
N THR A 3 53.34 -22.80 -14.11
CA THR A 3 53.67 -21.46 -13.65
C THR A 3 53.00 -20.41 -14.53
N THR A 4 51.97 -19.75 -14.01
CA THR A 4 51.38 -18.55 -14.61
C THR A 4 52.25 -17.34 -14.30
N THR A 5 53.07 -16.93 -15.26
CA THR A 5 53.77 -15.64 -15.24
C THR A 5 52.77 -14.51 -15.49
N PHE A 6 52.46 -13.74 -14.45
CA PHE A 6 51.74 -12.46 -14.56
C PHE A 6 52.63 -11.45 -15.32
N ARG A 7 52.14 -10.92 -16.45
CA ARG A 7 52.69 -9.68 -17.01
C ARG A 7 52.20 -8.51 -16.16
N PRO A 8 53.07 -7.59 -15.72
CA PRO A 8 52.62 -6.36 -15.06
C PRO A 8 51.84 -5.52 -16.08
N SER A 9 50.58 -5.25 -15.78
CA SER A 9 49.79 -4.24 -16.47
C SER A 9 50.43 -2.86 -16.27
N ALA A 10 50.37 -2.01 -17.30
CA ALA A 10 50.93 -0.67 -17.31
C ALA A 10 50.60 0.11 -16.02
N CYS A 11 51.60 0.83 -15.50
CA CYS A 11 51.47 1.70 -14.34
C CYS A 11 50.16 2.51 -14.41
N PRO A 12 49.40 2.61 -13.32
CA PRO A 12 48.26 3.52 -13.28
C PRO A 12 48.77 4.92 -13.64
N SER A 13 48.11 5.58 -14.58
CA SER A 13 48.35 7.01 -14.82
C SER A 13 48.29 7.78 -13.50
N TYR A 14 49.03 8.89 -13.40
CA TYR A 14 48.97 9.79 -12.24
C TYR A 14 47.52 10.16 -11.87
N TRP A 15 46.60 10.15 -12.84
CA TRP A 15 45.16 10.36 -12.66
C TRP A 15 44.44 9.23 -11.90
N THR A 16 44.83 7.99 -12.10
CA THR A 16 44.26 6.84 -11.37
C THR A 16 44.73 6.80 -9.92
N LEU A 17 45.99 7.18 -9.64
CA LEU A 17 46.47 7.38 -8.26
C LEU A 17 45.80 8.59 -7.61
N PHE A 18 45.62 9.69 -8.35
CA PHE A 18 44.90 10.88 -7.91
C PHE A 18 43.44 10.58 -7.57
N LEU A 19 42.74 9.84 -8.42
CA LEU A 19 41.35 9.43 -8.20
C LEU A 19 41.21 8.39 -7.08
N PHE A 20 42.16 7.47 -6.95
CA PHE A 20 42.19 6.50 -5.85
C PHE A 20 42.34 7.19 -4.48
N HIS A 21 43.19 8.22 -4.39
CA HIS A 21 43.30 9.07 -3.20
C HIS A 21 42.07 9.95 -2.93
N LEU A 22 41.20 10.14 -3.91
CA LEU A 22 39.94 10.89 -3.81
C LEU A 22 38.74 10.03 -3.39
N THR A 23 38.84 8.70 -3.48
CA THR A 23 37.72 7.77 -3.25
C THR A 23 37.78 6.99 -1.93
N THR A 24 38.79 7.22 -1.09
CA THR A 24 38.89 6.70 0.29
C THR A 24 39.03 7.88 1.27
N PRO A 25 38.61 7.74 2.54
CA PRO A 25 37.78 8.72 3.24
C PRO A 25 38.31 10.16 3.23
N SER A 26 37.40 11.06 2.85
CA SER A 26 37.36 12.49 3.17
C SER A 26 38.67 13.27 3.02
N ILE A 27 38.85 13.92 1.86
CA ILE A 27 39.72 15.12 1.74
C ILE A 27 39.55 16.09 2.92
N PRO A 28 38.35 16.30 3.51
CA PRO A 28 38.24 17.10 4.74
C PRO A 28 39.07 16.60 5.94
N ASP A 29 39.27 15.28 6.11
CA ASP A 29 39.88 14.71 7.31
C ASP A 29 41.39 14.55 7.18
N ALA A 30 41.90 14.15 6.00
CA ALA A 30 43.34 14.15 5.74
C ALA A 30 43.93 15.57 5.77
N TRP A 31 43.18 16.56 5.27
CA TRP A 31 43.58 17.98 5.28
C TRP A 31 43.43 18.62 6.67
N ARG A 32 42.41 18.24 7.45
CA ARG A 32 42.28 18.61 8.87
C ARG A 32 43.46 18.06 9.69
N ASN A 33 43.80 16.80 9.50
CA ASN A 33 44.89 16.14 10.21
C ASN A 33 46.24 16.76 9.87
N TRP A 34 46.44 17.17 8.62
CA TRP A 34 47.63 17.92 8.19
C TRP A 34 47.69 19.32 8.83
N LEU A 35 46.58 20.08 8.83
CA LEU A 35 46.49 21.39 9.48
C LEU A 35 46.71 21.30 11.00
N SER A 36 46.23 20.25 11.66
CA SER A 36 46.46 20.04 13.10
C SER A 36 47.87 19.55 13.43
N SER A 37 48.62 19.05 12.45
CA SER A 37 49.98 18.53 12.64
C SER A 37 51.08 19.58 12.51
N GLN A 38 50.76 20.79 12.06
CA GLN A 38 51.69 21.91 11.94
C GLN A 38 51.80 22.65 13.28
N GLU A 39 52.75 22.24 14.13
CA GLU A 39 53.17 23.03 15.28
C GLU A 39 53.85 24.33 14.79
N TYR A 40 53.28 25.47 15.20
CA TYR A 40 53.75 26.84 14.98
C TYR A 40 53.83 27.34 13.54
N SER A 41 52.80 28.09 13.12
CA SER A 41 53.02 29.26 12.25
C SER A 41 51.83 30.23 12.30
N SER A 42 52.13 31.48 12.70
CA SER A 42 51.33 32.72 12.68
C SER A 42 49.80 32.63 12.37
N PRO A 43 48.91 33.22 13.20
CA PRO A 43 47.45 33.28 12.98
C PRO A 43 47.02 33.76 11.59
N ARG A 44 47.86 34.56 10.91
CA ARG A 44 47.62 35.04 9.55
C ARG A 44 47.74 33.91 8.50
N ILE A 45 48.65 32.96 8.69
CA ILE A 45 48.87 31.83 7.77
C ILE A 45 47.68 30.86 7.87
N TYR A 46 47.17 30.62 9.08
CA TYR A 46 45.97 29.81 9.28
C TYR A 46 44.72 30.43 8.62
N ALA A 47 44.53 31.75 8.74
CA ALA A 47 43.42 32.46 8.10
C ALA A 47 43.50 32.38 6.55
N VAL A 48 44.70 32.52 5.98
CA VAL A 48 44.92 32.38 4.53
C VAL A 48 44.63 30.95 4.08
N MET A 49 45.11 29.94 4.81
CA MET A 49 44.85 28.52 4.53
C MET A 49 43.36 28.16 4.60
N LEU A 50 42.62 28.71 5.57
CA LEU A 50 41.17 28.51 5.70
C LEU A 50 40.40 29.16 4.54
N THR A 51 40.87 30.31 4.07
CA THR A 51 40.27 31.01 2.92
C THR A 51 40.49 30.22 1.64
N VAL A 52 41.71 29.72 1.42
CA VAL A 52 42.05 28.82 0.31
C VAL A 52 41.21 27.53 0.36
N HIS A 53 41.01 26.95 1.54
CA HIS A 53 40.15 25.77 1.71
C HIS A 53 38.68 26.04 1.31
N ARG A 54 38.12 27.18 1.74
CA ARG A 54 36.75 27.59 1.37
C ARG A 54 36.62 27.81 -0.15
N SER A 55 37.63 28.41 -0.77
CA SER A 55 37.67 28.62 -2.22
C SER A 55 37.77 27.30 -3.00
N ILE A 56 38.61 26.36 -2.56
CA ILE A 56 38.72 25.03 -3.19
C ILE A 56 37.41 24.25 -3.06
N LYS A 57 36.73 24.32 -1.90
CA LYS A 57 35.42 23.70 -1.70
C LYS A 57 34.35 24.30 -2.62
N ALA A 58 34.36 25.62 -2.80
CA ALA A 58 33.44 26.31 -3.71
C ALA A 58 33.71 25.94 -5.19
N ILE A 59 34.98 25.90 -5.60
CA ILE A 59 35.38 25.51 -6.96
C ILE A 59 35.04 24.04 -7.23
N TYR A 60 35.29 23.13 -6.29
CA TYR A 60 34.91 21.73 -6.40
C TYR A 60 33.39 21.57 -6.52
N GLY A 61 32.61 22.31 -5.71
CA GLY A 61 31.15 22.36 -5.83
C GLY A 61 30.69 22.86 -7.20
N LEU A 62 31.34 23.90 -7.73
CA LEU A 62 31.03 24.50 -9.03
C LEU A 62 31.42 23.59 -10.21
N VAL A 63 32.55 22.88 -10.11
CA VAL A 63 33.01 21.91 -11.12
C VAL A 63 32.10 20.69 -11.14
N ILE A 64 31.68 20.16 -9.98
CA ILE A 64 30.67 19.10 -9.89
C ILE A 64 29.34 19.59 -10.49
N TRP A 65 28.92 20.80 -10.16
CA TRP A 65 27.69 21.38 -10.69
C TRP A 65 27.75 21.52 -12.21
N LEU A 66 28.86 22.03 -12.77
CA LEU A 66 29.06 22.16 -14.22
C LEU A 66 29.14 20.80 -14.94
N ILE A 67 29.83 19.82 -14.38
CA ILE A 67 29.88 18.46 -14.94
C ILE A 67 28.50 17.79 -14.89
N ARG A 68 27.71 18.03 -13.84
CA ARG A 68 26.32 17.55 -13.72
C ARG A 68 25.35 18.28 -14.67
N PHE A 69 25.54 19.59 -14.87
CA PHE A 69 24.71 20.38 -15.78
C PHE A 69 24.96 20.02 -17.26
N ARG A 70 26.22 19.71 -17.62
CA ARG A 70 26.59 19.30 -18.98
C ARG A 70 26.18 17.86 -19.31
N SER A 71 26.06 16.98 -18.32
CA SER A 71 25.51 15.62 -18.48
C SER A 71 23.97 15.57 -18.50
N ALA A 72 23.29 16.60 -18.01
CA ALA A 72 21.82 16.65 -17.96
C ALA A 72 21.18 16.95 -19.33
N THR A 73 21.91 17.53 -20.28
CA THR A 73 21.34 18.04 -21.54
C THR A 73 21.53 17.15 -22.77
N TYR A 74 22.19 15.99 -22.68
CA TYR A 74 22.52 15.22 -23.91
C TYR A 74 22.23 13.70 -23.91
N HIS A 75 21.71 13.09 -22.83
CA HIS A 75 21.47 11.62 -22.81
C HIS A 75 20.14 11.13 -22.21
N HIS A 76 19.10 11.96 -22.15
CA HIS A 76 17.86 11.60 -21.44
C HIS A 76 16.95 10.56 -22.13
N SER A 77 17.34 9.93 -23.25
CA SER A 77 16.40 9.13 -24.03
C SER A 77 16.52 7.59 -23.92
N GLN A 78 17.58 6.99 -23.38
CA GLN A 78 17.72 5.52 -23.54
C GLN A 78 18.02 4.66 -22.30
N ASN A 79 18.39 5.21 -21.14
CA ASN A 79 18.68 4.40 -19.94
C ASN A 79 18.08 5.01 -18.65
N SER A 80 16.79 5.38 -18.66
CA SER A 80 16.10 5.73 -17.40
C SER A 80 15.94 4.48 -16.52
N SER A 81 16.30 4.59 -15.24
CA SER A 81 16.09 3.50 -14.27
C SER A 81 14.60 3.15 -14.19
N GLU A 82 14.25 1.90 -13.88
CA GLU A 82 12.84 1.48 -13.69
C GLU A 82 12.09 2.36 -12.69
N LEU A 83 12.80 2.88 -11.67
CA LEU A 83 12.24 3.80 -10.70
C LEU A 83 11.92 5.16 -11.32
N SER A 84 12.82 5.67 -12.16
CA SER A 84 12.58 6.91 -12.90
C SER A 84 11.42 6.76 -13.89
N ARG A 85 11.25 5.60 -14.53
CA ARG A 85 10.10 5.31 -15.41
C ARG A 85 8.79 5.31 -14.64
N ALA A 86 8.73 4.57 -13.53
CA ALA A 86 7.54 4.51 -12.69
C ALA A 86 7.14 5.89 -12.13
N LEU A 87 8.12 6.71 -11.71
CA LEU A 87 7.89 8.06 -11.22
C LEU A 87 7.44 9.02 -12.33
N ASN A 88 7.99 8.87 -13.54
CA ASN A 88 7.57 9.65 -14.70
C ASN A 88 6.11 9.38 -15.08
N ASP A 89 5.69 8.10 -15.08
CA ASP A 89 4.29 7.72 -15.33
C ASP A 89 3.34 8.36 -14.29
N GLY A 90 3.79 8.44 -13.03
CA GLY A 90 3.05 9.10 -11.95
C GLY A 90 2.98 10.62 -12.10
N LEU A 91 4.08 11.26 -12.48
CA LEU A 91 4.13 12.70 -12.74
C LEU A 91 3.25 13.07 -13.93
N ASP A 92 3.31 12.31 -15.02
CA ASP A 92 2.47 12.51 -16.21
C ASP A 92 0.98 12.36 -15.88
N HIS A 93 0.62 11.40 -15.02
CA HIS A 93 -0.75 11.24 -14.53
C HIS A 93 -1.20 12.48 -13.73
N GLN A 94 -0.37 12.99 -12.82
CA GLN A 94 -0.67 14.21 -12.07
C GLN A 94 -0.82 15.44 -12.97
N ILE A 95 0.06 15.60 -13.97
CA ILE A 95 -0.01 16.69 -14.95
C ILE A 95 -1.29 16.59 -15.78
N ARG A 96 -1.65 15.40 -16.29
CA ARG A 96 -2.90 15.19 -17.03
C ARG A 96 -4.13 15.54 -16.19
N ASN A 97 -4.17 15.10 -14.94
CA ASN A 97 -5.28 15.41 -14.04
C ASN A 97 -5.37 16.91 -13.72
N ALA A 98 -4.24 17.58 -13.50
CA ALA A 98 -4.21 19.02 -13.29
C ALA A 98 -4.69 19.80 -14.52
N ARG A 99 -4.33 19.35 -15.73
CA ARG A 99 -4.82 19.93 -16.99
C ARG A 99 -6.32 19.70 -17.18
N ALA A 100 -6.82 18.51 -16.90
CA ALA A 100 -8.25 18.21 -16.96
C ALA A 100 -9.04 19.12 -16.01
N ARG A 101 -8.59 19.29 -14.75
CA ARG A 101 -9.22 20.25 -13.82
C ARG A 101 -9.24 21.67 -14.34
N LYS A 102 -8.14 22.12 -14.94
CA LYS A 102 -8.09 23.46 -15.53
C LYS A 102 -9.10 23.59 -16.66
N MET A 103 -9.21 22.58 -17.53
CA MET A 103 -10.19 22.57 -18.62
C MET A 103 -11.63 22.60 -18.11
N TYR A 104 -11.98 21.76 -17.12
CA TYR A 104 -13.32 21.76 -16.53
C TYR A 104 -13.65 23.07 -15.81
N ARG A 105 -12.68 23.69 -15.14
CA ARG A 105 -12.84 25.00 -14.50
C ARG A 105 -13.04 26.12 -15.53
N ASP A 106 -12.25 26.11 -16.61
CA ASP A 106 -12.38 27.09 -17.68
C ASP A 106 -13.73 26.90 -18.44
N ASP A 107 -14.23 25.66 -18.56
CA ASP A 107 -15.55 25.34 -19.12
C ASP A 107 -16.70 25.75 -18.19
N GLU A 108 -16.56 25.57 -16.87
CA GLU A 108 -17.52 26.08 -15.86
C GLU A 108 -17.57 27.60 -15.85
N ASP A 109 -16.42 28.29 -15.85
CA ASP A 109 -16.36 29.76 -15.91
C ASP A 109 -17.02 30.29 -17.21
N SER A 110 -16.85 29.59 -18.35
CA SER A 110 -17.49 29.95 -19.62
C SER A 110 -19.00 29.64 -19.64
N ASN A 111 -19.42 28.56 -18.97
CA ASN A 111 -20.83 28.18 -18.81
C ASN A 111 -21.54 29.02 -17.75
N GLU A 112 -20.82 29.58 -16.79
CA GLU A 112 -21.33 30.49 -15.77
C GLU A 112 -21.56 31.89 -16.35
N GLU A 113 -20.71 32.34 -17.29
CA GLU A 113 -20.99 33.52 -18.14
C GLU A 113 -22.25 33.35 -19.00
N THR A 114 -22.47 32.15 -19.57
CA THR A 114 -23.69 31.86 -20.36
C THR A 114 -24.92 31.58 -19.48
N ARG A 115 -24.76 30.96 -18.31
CA ARG A 115 -25.81 30.80 -17.30
C ARG A 115 -26.20 32.14 -16.69
N ALA A 116 -25.28 33.06 -16.43
CA ALA A 116 -25.58 34.41 -15.95
C ALA A 116 -26.40 35.23 -16.96
N LEU A 117 -26.22 34.97 -18.27
CA LEU A 117 -27.05 35.55 -19.33
C LEU A 117 -28.44 34.91 -19.41
N LEU A 118 -28.60 33.63 -19.04
CA LEU A 118 -29.87 32.89 -19.05
C LEU A 118 -30.64 32.90 -17.71
N ALA A 119 -29.97 33.18 -16.59
CA ALA A 119 -30.52 33.14 -15.22
C ALA A 119 -31.38 34.36 -14.85
N SER A 120 -31.66 35.26 -15.80
CA SER A 120 -32.71 36.27 -15.63
C SER A 120 -34.13 35.68 -15.63
N SER A 121 -34.28 34.36 -15.81
CA SER A 121 -35.56 33.66 -15.69
C SER A 121 -35.38 32.19 -15.29
N SER A 122 -35.23 31.91 -13.98
CA SER A 122 -35.89 30.79 -13.27
C SER A 122 -35.15 30.46 -11.97
N ASN A 123 -35.88 30.49 -10.84
CA ASN A 123 -35.45 29.89 -9.57
C ASN A 123 -35.61 28.37 -9.66
N GLY A 124 -34.51 27.63 -9.50
CA GLY A 124 -34.53 26.18 -9.31
C GLY A 124 -33.22 25.73 -8.66
N ASN A 125 -33.32 25.08 -7.50
CA ASN A 125 -32.20 24.47 -6.78
C ASN A 125 -31.53 23.39 -7.64
N ASP A 126 -30.23 23.57 -7.95
CA ASP A 126 -29.41 22.64 -8.74
C ASP A 126 -28.60 21.74 -7.78
N PRO A 127 -28.67 20.38 -7.86
CA PRO A 127 -28.06 19.46 -6.90
C PRO A 127 -26.58 19.12 -7.21
N HIS A 128 -25.84 20.00 -7.87
CA HIS A 128 -24.49 19.70 -8.40
C HIS A 128 -23.30 20.23 -7.58
N GLN A 129 -23.50 20.78 -6.39
CA GLN A 129 -22.43 21.47 -5.62
C GLN A 129 -21.44 20.57 -4.83
N ASP A 130 -21.57 19.25 -4.84
CA ASP A 130 -20.75 18.38 -3.97
C ASP A 130 -19.53 17.71 -4.65
N THR A 131 -19.24 17.98 -5.93
CA THR A 131 -18.17 17.28 -6.69
C THR A 131 -16.83 18.03 -6.84
N GLU A 132 -16.70 19.27 -6.38
CA GLU A 132 -15.57 20.15 -6.76
C GLU A 132 -14.22 19.93 -6.03
N ASN A 133 -14.14 19.05 -5.02
CA ASN A 133 -12.94 18.94 -4.16
C ASN A 133 -12.34 17.52 -4.01
N GLU A 134 -12.39 16.70 -5.06
CA GLU A 134 -11.64 15.44 -5.09
C GLU A 134 -10.25 15.64 -5.72
N GLU A 135 -9.23 15.75 -4.88
CA GLU A 135 -7.85 15.52 -5.30
C GLU A 135 -7.73 14.07 -5.82
N HIS A 136 -7.83 13.87 -7.14
CA HIS A 136 -7.51 12.59 -7.77
C HIS A 136 -6.14 12.07 -7.29
N PRO A 137 -6.12 11.00 -6.49
CA PRO A 137 -4.93 10.54 -5.81
C PRO A 137 -3.91 9.99 -6.82
N LEU A 138 -2.63 9.98 -6.41
CA LEU A 138 -1.57 9.35 -7.19
C LEU A 138 -1.95 7.90 -7.53
N SER A 139 -1.70 7.50 -8.78
CA SER A 139 -2.01 6.15 -9.27
C SER A 139 -1.47 5.06 -8.33
N ASN A 140 -2.36 4.17 -7.87
CA ASN A 140 -2.01 3.05 -6.99
C ASN A 140 -0.94 2.13 -7.62
N LEU A 141 -0.94 2.02 -8.95
CA LEU A 141 0.05 1.25 -9.70
C LEU A 141 1.45 1.86 -9.58
N VAL A 142 1.56 3.19 -9.58
CA VAL A 142 2.85 3.89 -9.40
C VAL A 142 3.39 3.60 -8.01
N VAL A 143 2.56 3.74 -6.98
CA VAL A 143 2.93 3.46 -5.59
C VAL A 143 3.36 2.00 -5.43
N TRP A 144 2.61 1.06 -6.02
CA TRP A 144 2.98 -0.36 -6.01
C TRP A 144 4.31 -0.62 -6.71
N ARG A 145 4.56 -0.03 -7.88
CA ARG A 145 5.83 -0.18 -8.61
C ARG A 145 7.00 0.36 -7.78
N VAL A 146 6.85 1.53 -7.17
CA VAL A 146 7.86 2.12 -6.28
C VAL A 146 8.12 1.21 -5.08
N ALA A 147 7.06 0.72 -4.42
CA ALA A 147 7.15 -0.22 -3.30
C ALA A 147 7.88 -1.50 -3.71
N TRP A 148 7.54 -2.06 -4.87
CA TRP A 148 8.17 -3.25 -5.42
C TRP A 148 9.67 -3.02 -5.67
N ILE A 149 10.04 -1.91 -6.31
CA ILE A 149 11.44 -1.55 -6.59
C ILE A 149 12.25 -1.41 -5.28
N ILE A 150 11.70 -0.71 -4.28
CA ILE A 150 12.37 -0.54 -2.99
C ILE A 150 12.59 -1.91 -2.33
N ASN A 151 11.58 -2.77 -2.32
CA ASN A 151 11.65 -4.09 -1.69
C ASN A 151 12.67 -5.05 -2.32
N HIS A 152 12.92 -4.93 -3.63
CA HIS A 152 13.82 -5.80 -4.39
C HIS A 152 15.20 -5.17 -4.67
N SER A 153 15.41 -3.90 -4.33
CA SER A 153 16.67 -3.21 -4.58
C SER A 153 17.74 -3.53 -3.54
N LYS A 154 18.87 -4.11 -3.98
CA LYS A 154 20.05 -4.36 -3.13
C LYS A 154 20.69 -3.09 -2.55
N GLN A 155 20.50 -1.95 -3.20
CA GLN A 155 21.08 -0.65 -2.78
C GLN A 155 20.20 0.11 -1.76
N LEU A 156 18.93 -0.29 -1.59
CA LEU A 156 17.96 0.44 -0.76
C LEU A 156 17.59 -0.35 0.50
N GLN A 157 18.49 -1.20 1.01
CA GLN A 157 18.19 -2.03 2.19
C GLN A 157 17.97 -1.19 3.45
N THR A 158 18.74 -0.11 3.64
CA THR A 158 18.54 0.82 4.76
C THR A 158 17.18 1.52 4.68
N THR A 159 16.80 2.00 3.49
CA THR A 159 15.48 2.58 3.24
C THR A 159 14.37 1.57 3.52
N LYS A 160 14.53 0.32 3.07
CA LYS A 160 13.56 -0.75 3.32
C LYS A 160 13.38 -1.00 4.82
N LEU A 161 14.46 -1.05 5.58
CA LEU A 161 14.41 -1.23 7.03
C LEU A 161 13.70 -0.05 7.71
N ALA A 162 14.04 1.18 7.33
CA ALA A 162 13.43 2.41 7.86
C ALA A 162 11.92 2.51 7.54
N LEU A 163 11.46 1.96 6.42
CA LEU A 163 10.02 1.90 6.07
C LEU A 163 9.25 0.85 6.87
N THR A 164 9.95 -0.09 7.50
CA THR A 164 9.35 -1.19 8.29
C THR A 164 9.53 -1.03 9.79
N SER A 165 10.42 -0.14 10.23
CA SER A 165 10.59 0.20 11.64
C SER A 165 9.46 1.11 12.11
N ASP A 166 9.13 0.99 13.39
CA ASP A 166 8.15 1.83 14.10
C ASP A 166 8.66 3.28 14.30
N ASP A 167 9.95 3.52 14.01
CA ASP A 167 10.54 4.85 14.05
C ASP A 167 9.97 5.74 12.94
N SER A 168 9.43 6.90 13.34
CA SER A 168 8.84 7.95 12.52
C SER A 168 9.87 8.65 11.63
N THR A 169 10.46 7.89 10.70
CA THR A 169 11.42 8.43 9.73
C THR A 169 10.67 9.31 8.73
N ASP A 170 11.07 10.57 8.59
CA ASP A 170 10.42 11.52 7.68
C ASP A 170 10.53 11.01 6.22
N PRO A 171 9.40 10.83 5.50
CA PRO A 171 9.38 10.52 4.07
C PRO A 171 10.28 11.43 3.21
N LYS A 172 10.49 12.69 3.62
CA LYS A 172 11.34 13.63 2.89
C LYS A 172 12.82 13.25 2.97
N GLU A 173 13.32 12.89 4.16
CA GLU A 173 14.70 12.44 4.35
C GLU A 173 14.96 11.14 3.56
N LEU A 174 14.02 10.20 3.60
CA LEU A 174 14.09 8.97 2.80
C LEU A 174 14.10 9.26 1.30
N THR A 175 13.33 10.25 0.85
CA THR A 175 13.32 10.68 -0.56
C THR A 175 14.67 11.23 -0.98
N GLU A 176 15.29 12.09 -0.18
CA GLU A 176 16.63 12.64 -0.46
C GLU A 176 17.68 11.52 -0.57
N ALA A 177 17.63 10.55 0.34
CA ALA A 177 18.51 9.39 0.30
C ALA A 177 18.31 8.54 -0.97
N ILE A 178 17.05 8.24 -1.35
CA ILE A 178 16.76 7.47 -2.57
C ILE A 178 17.20 8.23 -3.81
N VAL A 179 16.93 9.54 -3.89
CA VAL A 179 17.34 10.40 -5.01
C VAL A 179 18.85 10.39 -5.19
N ALA A 180 19.61 10.48 -4.08
CA ALA A 180 21.06 10.41 -4.09
C ALA A 180 21.60 9.01 -4.49
N ILE A 181 21.06 7.94 -3.92
CA ILE A 181 21.51 6.56 -4.16
C ILE A 181 21.21 6.10 -5.59
N LYS A 182 20.01 6.41 -6.09
CA LYS A 182 19.52 5.95 -7.40
C LYS A 182 19.77 6.95 -8.53
N ASN A 183 20.38 8.10 -8.22
CA ASN A 183 20.64 9.18 -9.16
C ASN A 183 19.37 9.59 -9.94
N ILE A 184 18.26 9.77 -9.22
CA ILE A 184 16.96 10.12 -9.78
C ILE A 184 16.91 11.64 -9.99
N ASN A 185 16.16 12.09 -10.99
CA ASN A 185 15.91 13.52 -11.16
C ASN A 185 15.10 14.07 -9.95
N PRO A 186 15.58 15.12 -9.25
CA PRO A 186 14.89 15.72 -8.11
C PRO A 186 13.46 16.21 -8.39
N ILE A 187 13.07 16.36 -9.65
CA ILE A 187 11.68 16.69 -10.04
C ILE A 187 10.66 15.66 -9.51
N PHE A 188 11.07 14.40 -9.32
CA PHE A 188 10.20 13.33 -8.86
C PHE A 188 10.06 13.25 -7.33
N SER A 189 10.74 14.13 -6.58
CA SER A 189 10.77 14.06 -5.11
C SER A 189 9.38 14.16 -4.48
N THR A 190 8.49 15.01 -5.01
CA THR A 190 7.12 15.17 -4.48
C THR A 190 6.30 13.89 -4.66
N THR A 191 6.34 13.30 -5.86
CA THR A 191 5.68 12.02 -6.18
C THR A 191 6.26 10.87 -5.35
N LEU A 192 7.58 10.88 -5.12
CA LEU A 192 8.26 9.86 -4.32
C LEU A 192 7.89 9.98 -2.84
N VAL A 193 7.86 11.19 -2.27
CA VAL A 193 7.38 11.41 -0.89
C VAL A 193 5.98 10.83 -0.70
N GLU A 194 5.08 11.08 -1.65
CA GLU A 194 3.70 10.57 -1.59
C GLU A 194 3.67 9.03 -1.66
N CYS A 195 4.47 8.43 -2.55
CA CYS A 195 4.63 6.97 -2.58
C CYS A 195 5.13 6.42 -1.23
N LEU A 196 6.15 7.05 -0.65
CA LEU A 196 6.76 6.59 0.61
C LEU A 196 5.79 6.69 1.78
N LYS A 197 4.99 7.76 1.88
CA LYS A 197 3.93 7.89 2.89
C LYS A 197 2.94 6.73 2.82
N ARG A 198 2.48 6.38 1.61
CA ARG A 198 1.56 5.25 1.40
C ARG A 198 2.20 3.91 1.72
N ILE A 199 3.49 3.75 1.42
CA ILE A 199 4.25 2.54 1.76
C ILE A 199 4.43 2.41 3.28
N GLN A 200 4.70 3.51 3.99
CA GLN A 200 4.78 3.54 5.46
C GLN A 200 3.42 3.21 6.07
N SER A 201 2.34 3.85 5.61
CA SER A 201 0.97 3.56 6.04
C SER A 201 0.62 2.07 5.85
N ALA A 202 0.89 1.50 4.67
CA ALA A 202 0.68 0.09 4.40
C ALA A 202 1.57 -0.85 5.23
N SER A 203 2.70 -0.36 5.75
CA SER A 203 3.57 -1.10 6.66
C SER A 203 3.02 -1.05 8.09
N ASN A 204 2.56 0.12 8.55
CA ASN A 204 1.84 0.29 9.82
C ASN A 204 0.58 -0.58 9.88
N THR A 205 -0.26 -0.54 8.84
CA THR A 205 -1.45 -1.40 8.74
C THR A 205 -1.12 -2.88 8.91
N ARG A 206 0.01 -3.38 8.38
CA ARG A 206 0.41 -4.78 8.57
C ARG A 206 0.76 -5.10 10.01
N LEU A 207 1.45 -4.19 10.69
CA LEU A 207 1.78 -4.35 12.11
C LEU A 207 0.49 -4.44 12.93
N ILE A 208 -0.46 -3.54 12.69
CA ILE A 208 -1.76 -3.52 13.38
C ILE A 208 -2.58 -4.78 13.05
N ILE A 209 -2.60 -5.24 11.80
CA ILE A 209 -3.22 -6.53 11.42
C ILE A 209 -2.61 -7.67 12.24
N GLU A 210 -1.27 -7.74 12.30
CA GLU A 210 -0.57 -8.81 13.02
C GLU A 210 -0.82 -8.73 14.54
N GLU A 211 -0.75 -7.55 15.14
CA GLU A 211 -1.04 -7.33 16.55
C GLU A 211 -2.49 -7.71 16.90
N ARG A 212 -3.46 -7.20 16.13
CA ARG A 212 -4.88 -7.46 16.35
C ARG A 212 -5.24 -8.93 16.15
N SER A 213 -4.55 -9.62 15.24
CA SER A 213 -4.71 -11.06 15.02
C SER A 213 -4.16 -11.92 16.17
N LYS A 214 -3.21 -11.40 16.95
CA LYS A 214 -2.62 -12.09 18.12
C LYS A 214 -3.35 -11.79 19.42
N LEU A 215 -4.16 -10.73 19.46
CA LEU A 215 -4.94 -10.38 20.63
C LEU A 215 -6.04 -11.42 20.88
N ALA A 216 -5.91 -12.17 21.97
CA ALA A 216 -6.84 -13.26 22.29
C ALA A 216 -8.25 -12.75 22.63
N TYR A 217 -9.27 -13.48 22.19
CA TYR A 217 -10.64 -13.27 22.63
C TYR A 217 -10.79 -13.66 24.11
N LYS A 218 -11.39 -12.78 24.92
CA LYS A 218 -11.77 -13.02 26.31
C LYS A 218 -13.26 -12.77 26.47
N THR A 219 -13.98 -13.77 26.97
CA THR A 219 -15.45 -13.73 27.10
C THR A 219 -15.91 -12.54 27.93
N GLU A 220 -15.27 -12.31 29.08
CA GLU A 220 -15.57 -11.21 30.01
C GLU A 220 -15.37 -9.80 29.41
N LEU A 221 -14.42 -9.62 28.49
CA LEU A 221 -14.13 -8.31 27.90
C LEU A 221 -14.87 -8.08 26.58
N HIS A 222 -15.18 -9.14 25.84
CA HIS A 222 -15.68 -9.02 24.47
C HIS A 222 -17.10 -9.57 24.30
N ARG A 223 -17.82 -9.80 25.40
CA ARG A 223 -19.20 -10.29 25.40
C ARG A 223 -20.13 -9.41 24.57
N ASP A 224 -19.99 -8.09 24.71
CA ASP A 224 -20.87 -7.13 24.04
C ASP A 224 -20.66 -7.12 22.52
N LYS A 225 -19.40 -7.23 22.06
CA LYS A 225 -19.07 -7.41 20.64
C LYS A 225 -19.72 -8.66 20.07
N PHE A 226 -19.72 -9.75 20.85
CA PHE A 226 -20.37 -10.99 20.43
C PHE A 226 -21.90 -10.87 20.39
N LYS A 227 -22.50 -10.21 21.39
CA LYS A 227 -23.94 -9.94 21.43
C LYS A 227 -24.36 -9.07 20.23
N GLU A 228 -23.54 -8.07 19.89
CA GLU A 228 -23.75 -7.25 18.70
C GLU A 228 -23.69 -8.08 17.41
N LEU A 229 -22.66 -8.92 17.25
CA LEU A 229 -22.53 -9.79 16.09
C LEU A 229 -23.78 -10.62 15.85
N LEU A 230 -24.31 -11.27 16.90
CA LEU A 230 -25.51 -12.08 16.75
C LEU A 230 -26.72 -11.20 16.36
N LYS A 231 -26.93 -10.06 17.04
CA LYS A 231 -28.00 -9.11 16.69
C LYS A 231 -27.97 -8.67 15.22
N LEU A 232 -26.77 -8.49 14.67
CA LEU A 232 -26.59 -8.12 13.27
C LEU A 232 -26.98 -9.26 12.31
N LEU A 233 -26.71 -10.52 12.67
CA LEU A 233 -26.83 -11.67 11.78
C LEU A 233 -28.11 -12.51 11.97
N LYS A 234 -28.74 -12.46 13.15
CA LYS A 234 -29.96 -13.21 13.51
C LYS A 234 -30.96 -12.32 14.28
N PRO A 235 -31.39 -11.16 13.74
CA PRO A 235 -32.12 -10.14 14.51
C PRO A 235 -33.41 -10.61 15.19
N ASP A 236 -34.05 -11.67 14.69
CA ASP A 236 -35.34 -12.19 15.18
C ASP A 236 -35.27 -12.97 16.51
N GLN A 237 -34.07 -13.09 17.10
CA GLN A 237 -33.87 -13.81 18.35
C GLN A 237 -33.90 -12.90 19.57
N ASP A 238 -34.35 -13.44 20.70
CA ASP A 238 -34.29 -12.74 21.97
C ASP A 238 -32.88 -12.87 22.59
N TYR A 239 -32.15 -11.75 22.53
CA TYR A 239 -30.78 -11.60 23.00
C TYR A 239 -30.63 -11.44 24.50
N ASP A 240 -31.74 -11.27 25.22
CA ASP A 240 -31.73 -11.17 26.69
C ASP A 240 -31.98 -12.53 27.35
N THR A 241 -32.49 -13.52 26.59
CA THR A 241 -32.68 -14.91 27.02
C THR A 241 -31.74 -15.92 26.34
N LEU A 242 -30.81 -15.43 25.52
CA LEU A 242 -30.02 -16.26 24.63
C LEU A 242 -29.22 -17.35 25.39
N PRO A 243 -29.31 -18.62 24.96
CA PRO A 243 -28.64 -19.71 25.66
C PRO A 243 -27.11 -19.57 25.60
N PRO A 244 -26.36 -20.26 26.48
CA PRO A 244 -24.89 -20.21 26.56
C PRO A 244 -24.12 -20.67 25.31
N LYS A 245 -24.76 -20.84 24.14
CA LYS A 245 -24.16 -21.38 22.90
C LYS A 245 -24.66 -20.70 21.60
N GLY A 246 -25.23 -19.50 21.67
CA GLY A 246 -25.75 -18.78 20.49
C GLY A 246 -24.77 -18.62 19.32
N TRP A 247 -23.46 -18.65 19.59
CA TRP A 247 -22.42 -18.65 18.55
C TRP A 247 -22.53 -19.82 17.55
N GLN A 248 -23.07 -20.97 17.97
CA GLN A 248 -23.22 -22.13 17.09
C GLN A 248 -24.20 -21.85 15.93
N GLU A 249 -25.14 -20.93 16.12
CA GLU A 249 -26.19 -20.60 15.14
C GLU A 249 -25.65 -19.84 13.94
N ILE A 250 -24.47 -19.23 14.06
CA ILE A 250 -23.75 -18.59 12.95
C ILE A 250 -22.53 -19.43 12.52
N GLY A 251 -22.37 -20.65 13.05
CA GLY A 251 -21.37 -21.62 12.59
C GLY A 251 -20.03 -21.61 13.33
N PHE A 252 -19.98 -21.12 14.57
CA PHE A 252 -18.86 -21.45 15.48
C PHE A 252 -18.93 -22.92 15.90
N GLN A 253 -17.77 -23.50 16.21
CA GLN A 253 -17.64 -24.86 16.70
C GLN A 253 -17.43 -24.90 18.22
N GLY A 254 -17.72 -26.08 18.79
CA GLY A 254 -17.47 -26.35 20.20
C GLY A 254 -18.32 -25.53 21.17
N THR A 255 -17.89 -25.51 22.43
CA THR A 255 -18.59 -24.84 23.54
C THR A 255 -17.93 -23.52 23.94
N ASP A 256 -16.85 -23.12 23.26
CA ASP A 256 -16.12 -21.90 23.56
C ASP A 256 -15.63 -21.26 22.23
N PRO A 257 -16.16 -20.08 21.85
CA PRO A 257 -15.77 -19.39 20.62
C PRO A 257 -14.31 -18.95 20.61
N SER A 258 -13.65 -18.91 21.78
CA SER A 258 -12.21 -18.61 21.87
C SER A 258 -11.38 -19.60 21.06
N THR A 259 -11.81 -20.86 20.99
CA THR A 259 -11.06 -21.95 20.35
C THR A 259 -10.98 -21.80 18.83
N ASP A 260 -12.05 -21.33 18.21
CA ASP A 260 -12.11 -21.00 16.78
C ASP A 260 -11.35 -19.70 16.48
N LEU A 261 -11.45 -18.71 17.38
CA LEU A 261 -10.76 -17.43 17.23
C LEU A 261 -9.26 -17.50 17.50
N ARG A 262 -8.69 -18.61 18.00
CA ARG A 262 -7.25 -18.71 18.33
C ARG A 262 -6.31 -18.28 17.21
N GLY A 263 -6.65 -18.59 15.95
CA GLY A 263 -5.79 -18.30 14.80
C GLY A 263 -5.85 -16.83 14.33
N ALA A 264 -7.02 -16.20 14.42
CA ALA A 264 -7.27 -14.85 13.93
C ALA A 264 -7.48 -13.81 15.05
N GLY A 265 -7.47 -14.23 16.31
CA GLY A 265 -7.67 -13.40 17.48
C GLY A 265 -8.93 -12.54 17.41
N LEU A 266 -8.82 -11.34 17.97
CA LEU A 266 -9.89 -10.35 17.96
C LEU A 266 -10.15 -9.78 16.56
N LEU A 267 -9.15 -9.81 15.66
CA LEU A 267 -9.33 -9.47 14.25
C LEU A 267 -10.36 -10.39 13.56
N GLY A 268 -10.41 -11.67 13.95
CA GLY A 268 -11.44 -12.60 13.50
C GLY A 268 -12.84 -12.15 13.88
N LEU A 269 -13.05 -11.73 15.13
CA LEU A 269 -14.34 -11.21 15.59
C LEU A 269 -14.69 -9.88 14.93
N ASP A 270 -13.73 -8.96 14.83
CA ASP A 270 -13.91 -7.66 14.17
C ASP A 270 -14.35 -7.87 12.69
N ALA A 271 -13.76 -8.84 11.98
CA ALA A 271 -14.14 -9.19 10.61
C ALA A 271 -15.58 -9.68 10.47
N LEU A 272 -16.06 -10.52 11.40
CA LEU A 272 -17.45 -10.99 11.39
C LEU A 272 -18.44 -9.85 11.63
N ILE A 273 -18.12 -8.94 12.57
CA ILE A 273 -18.95 -7.77 12.88
C ILE A 273 -19.00 -6.82 11.68
N VAL A 274 -17.84 -6.51 11.09
CA VAL A 274 -17.78 -5.65 9.89
C VAL A 274 -18.58 -6.27 8.75
N PHE A 275 -18.52 -7.58 8.53
CA PHE A 275 -19.35 -8.23 7.52
C PHE A 275 -20.84 -7.99 7.77
N GLY A 276 -21.30 -8.19 9.01
CA GLY A 276 -22.70 -7.98 9.39
C GLY A 276 -23.14 -6.53 9.21
N ARG A 277 -22.31 -5.56 9.62
CA ARG A 277 -22.61 -4.13 9.42
C ARG A 277 -22.55 -3.70 7.95
N TYR A 278 -21.62 -4.26 7.16
CA TYR A 278 -21.38 -3.89 5.76
C TYR A 278 -22.42 -4.44 4.80
N PHE A 279 -22.87 -5.68 4.97
CA PHE A 279 -23.87 -6.29 4.11
C PHE A 279 -25.29 -6.21 4.66
N GLY A 280 -25.48 -5.88 5.95
CA GLY A 280 -26.81 -5.74 6.55
C GLY A 280 -27.69 -6.97 6.32
N SER A 281 -28.88 -6.76 5.75
CA SER A 281 -29.82 -7.84 5.44
C SER A 281 -29.26 -8.89 4.47
N ILE A 282 -28.45 -8.48 3.49
CA ILE A 282 -27.77 -9.42 2.57
C ILE A 282 -26.83 -10.33 3.36
N GLY A 283 -26.16 -9.78 4.38
CA GLY A 283 -25.31 -10.56 5.28
C GLY A 283 -26.10 -11.61 6.05
N GLN A 284 -27.29 -11.25 6.54
CA GLN A 284 -28.20 -12.18 7.23
C GLN A 284 -28.68 -13.31 6.33
N GLU A 285 -29.05 -12.99 5.08
CA GLU A 285 -29.44 -13.98 4.07
C GLU A 285 -28.30 -14.97 3.80
N ILE A 286 -27.07 -14.48 3.59
CA ILE A 286 -25.89 -15.32 3.36
C ILE A 286 -25.62 -16.26 4.52
N VAL A 287 -25.69 -15.75 5.76
CA VAL A 287 -25.48 -16.57 6.96
C VAL A 287 -26.56 -17.63 7.06
N THR A 288 -27.81 -17.26 6.80
CA THR A 288 -28.95 -18.19 6.84
C THR A 288 -28.81 -19.26 5.76
N GLU A 289 -28.48 -18.89 4.51
CA GLU A 289 -28.25 -19.84 3.42
C GLU A 289 -27.07 -20.77 3.70
N ALA A 290 -25.99 -20.26 4.31
CA ALA A 290 -24.85 -21.08 4.68
C ALA A 290 -25.21 -22.10 5.78
N ILE A 291 -25.93 -21.68 6.83
CA ILE A 291 -26.27 -22.50 8.00
C ILE A 291 -27.42 -23.47 7.72
N GLU A 292 -28.41 -23.04 6.96
CA GLU A 292 -29.66 -23.77 6.66
C GLU A 292 -29.66 -24.36 5.24
N GLY A 293 -28.52 -24.37 4.56
CA GLY A 293 -28.32 -24.84 3.17
C GLY A 293 -28.48 -26.34 2.92
N GLY A 294 -29.10 -27.08 3.84
CA GLY A 294 -29.37 -28.51 3.72
C GLY A 294 -28.11 -29.35 3.53
N SER A 295 -28.00 -30.05 2.40
CA SER A 295 -26.83 -30.87 2.07
C SER A 295 -25.56 -30.05 1.79
N SER A 296 -25.71 -28.76 1.48
CA SER A 296 -24.60 -27.83 1.24
C SER A 296 -24.34 -26.87 2.38
N TRP A 297 -24.86 -27.16 3.58
CA TRP A 297 -24.52 -26.38 4.75
C TRP A 297 -22.98 -26.36 4.99
N TYR A 298 -22.43 -25.21 5.39
CA TYR A 298 -21.05 -25.08 5.87
C TYR A 298 -20.89 -24.01 6.98
N PRO A 299 -19.95 -24.19 7.94
CA PRO A 299 -19.80 -23.32 9.13
C PRO A 299 -19.37 -21.92 8.73
N TRP A 300 -20.34 -21.01 8.57
CA TRP A 300 -20.10 -19.68 8.04
C TRP A 300 -19.06 -18.90 8.87
N ALA A 301 -19.24 -18.82 10.18
CA ALA A 301 -18.30 -18.09 11.04
C ALA A 301 -16.89 -18.69 10.97
N LEU A 302 -16.75 -20.02 11.06
CA LEU A 302 -15.46 -20.69 10.94
C LEU A 302 -14.82 -20.46 9.56
N ALA A 303 -15.61 -20.50 8.49
CA ALA A 303 -15.14 -20.23 7.14
C ALA A 303 -14.64 -18.79 6.99
N SER A 304 -15.39 -17.82 7.50
CA SER A 304 -15.01 -16.41 7.50
C SER A 304 -13.76 -16.15 8.34
N ILE A 305 -13.63 -16.78 9.52
CA ILE A 305 -12.42 -16.74 10.35
C ILE A 305 -11.21 -17.33 9.61
N ASN A 306 -11.39 -18.46 8.90
CA ASN A 306 -10.34 -19.05 8.06
C ASN A 306 -9.93 -18.13 6.91
N ILE A 307 -10.86 -17.39 6.31
CA ILE A 307 -10.58 -16.36 5.32
C ILE A 307 -9.78 -15.21 5.95
N THR A 308 -10.17 -14.75 7.15
CA THR A 308 -9.42 -13.72 7.88
C THR A 308 -7.98 -14.15 8.15
N TRP A 309 -7.78 -15.37 8.64
CA TRP A 309 -6.45 -15.92 8.87
C TRP A 309 -5.63 -16.05 7.58
N TRP A 310 -6.28 -16.47 6.49
CA TRP A 310 -5.65 -16.49 5.17
C TRP A 310 -5.23 -15.08 4.72
N CYS A 311 -6.08 -14.07 4.90
CA CYS A 311 -5.76 -12.67 4.60
C CYS A 311 -4.60 -12.14 5.45
N VAL A 312 -4.52 -12.49 6.74
CA VAL A 312 -3.37 -12.15 7.61
C VAL A 312 -2.08 -12.72 7.01
N ARG A 313 -2.09 -14.00 6.60
CA ARG A 313 -0.93 -14.63 5.95
C ARG A 313 -0.57 -13.94 4.63
N LEU A 314 -1.53 -13.66 3.77
CA LEU A 314 -1.28 -12.96 2.51
C LEU A 314 -0.73 -11.54 2.73
N SER A 315 -1.20 -10.86 3.78
CA SER A 315 -0.71 -9.54 4.19
C SER A 315 0.75 -9.62 4.63
N LYS A 316 1.11 -10.60 5.46
CA LYS A 316 2.50 -10.86 5.89
C LYS A 316 3.42 -11.19 4.71
N ASP A 317 2.93 -12.00 3.77
CA ASP A 317 3.67 -12.39 2.56
C ASP A 317 3.71 -11.28 1.48
N ARG A 318 3.21 -10.07 1.77
CA ARG A 318 3.13 -8.94 0.83
C ARG A 318 2.33 -9.21 -0.45
N GLN A 319 1.35 -10.10 -0.37
CA GLN A 319 0.48 -10.47 -1.48
C GLN A 319 -0.81 -9.63 -1.54
N LEU A 320 -1.07 -8.81 -0.52
CA LEU A 320 -2.17 -7.84 -0.49
C LEU A 320 -1.69 -6.39 -0.65
N ASP A 321 -0.45 -6.16 -1.08
CA ASP A 321 0.14 -4.81 -1.22
C ASP A 321 -0.73 -3.89 -2.06
N TYR A 322 -1.34 -4.41 -3.12
CA TYR A 322 -2.25 -3.63 -3.96
C TYR A 322 -3.42 -3.04 -3.20
N PHE A 323 -3.95 -3.74 -2.19
CA PHE A 323 -5.09 -3.27 -1.40
C PHE A 323 -4.62 -2.39 -0.23
N LEU A 324 -3.51 -2.76 0.42
CA LEU A 324 -3.01 -2.00 1.58
C LEU A 324 -2.34 -0.67 1.19
N LEU A 325 -1.82 -0.56 -0.04
CA LEU A 325 -1.25 0.68 -0.54
C LEU A 325 -2.31 1.66 -0.99
N ILE A 326 -3.57 1.24 -1.14
CA ILE A 326 -4.68 2.15 -1.46
C ILE A 326 -4.88 3.06 -0.27
N GLN A 327 -4.70 4.36 -0.50
CA GLN A 327 -5.09 5.35 0.47
C GLN A 327 -6.56 5.65 0.17
N SER A 328 -7.44 5.36 1.12
CA SER A 328 -8.67 6.14 1.22
C SER A 328 -8.19 7.55 1.53
N SER A 329 -8.35 8.48 0.56
CA SER A 329 -8.11 9.90 0.81
C SER A 329 -8.72 10.25 2.16
N CYS A 330 -8.05 11.09 2.95
CA CYS A 330 -8.33 11.37 4.36
C CYS A 330 -9.70 12.05 4.65
N LYS A 331 -10.72 11.75 3.85
CA LYS A 331 -12.13 11.85 4.19
C LYS A 331 -12.56 10.41 4.44
N SER A 332 -12.64 9.99 5.69
CA SER A 332 -13.51 8.86 6.00
C SER A 332 -14.83 9.15 5.29
N ASP A 333 -15.28 8.27 4.39
CA ASP A 333 -16.71 8.28 4.04
C ASP A 333 -17.40 8.17 5.40
N ASP A 334 -18.20 9.17 5.81
CA ASP A 334 -18.86 9.20 7.11
C ASP A 334 -19.55 7.86 7.41
N ARG A 335 -19.96 7.14 6.35
CA ARG A 335 -20.47 5.78 6.41
C ARG A 335 -19.45 4.75 6.89
N GLN A 336 -18.22 4.74 6.37
CA GLN A 336 -17.18 3.78 6.79
C GLN A 336 -16.80 3.98 8.26
N GLU A 337 -16.66 5.24 8.70
CA GLU A 337 -16.33 5.57 10.09
C GLU A 337 -17.47 5.21 11.04
N SER A 338 -18.72 5.52 10.66
CA SER A 338 -19.91 5.09 11.40
C SER A 338 -19.99 3.56 11.53
N LEU A 339 -19.64 2.84 10.46
CA LEU A 339 -19.67 1.37 10.40
C LEU A 339 -18.56 0.71 11.24
N MET A 340 -17.41 1.36 11.42
CA MET A 340 -16.23 0.76 12.06
C MET A 340 -15.66 1.59 13.22
N LYS A 341 -16.50 2.39 13.88
CA LYS A 341 -16.11 3.33 14.96
C LYS A 341 -15.30 2.72 16.11
N ASP A 342 -15.46 1.43 16.40
CA ASP A 342 -14.78 0.71 17.49
C ASP A 342 -13.56 -0.09 17.01
N ILE A 343 -13.13 0.14 15.77
CA ILE A 343 -12.04 -0.56 15.10
C ILE A 343 -10.99 0.48 14.67
N PRO A 344 -9.67 0.18 14.78
CA PRO A 344 -8.61 1.04 14.26
C PRO A 344 -8.80 1.35 12.76
N ILE A 345 -8.66 2.62 12.39
CA ILE A 345 -8.90 3.10 11.01
C ILE A 345 -8.01 2.39 9.98
N GLU A 346 -6.81 2.00 10.38
CA GLU A 346 -5.84 1.29 9.56
C GLU A 346 -6.34 -0.08 9.10
N LEU A 347 -7.33 -0.66 9.79
CA LEU A 347 -7.90 -1.96 9.47
C LEU A 347 -9.09 -1.89 8.50
N TYR A 348 -9.63 -0.71 8.20
CA TYR A 348 -10.89 -0.57 7.48
C TYR A 348 -10.89 -1.25 6.11
N GLU A 349 -9.91 -0.91 5.27
CA GLU A 349 -9.80 -1.49 3.92
C GLU A 349 -9.49 -2.99 3.95
N PHE A 350 -8.73 -3.44 4.95
CA PHE A 350 -8.46 -4.86 5.16
C PHE A 350 -9.74 -5.64 5.49
N LEU A 351 -10.59 -5.10 6.37
CA LEU A 351 -11.82 -5.75 6.80
C LEU A 351 -12.90 -5.71 5.73
N ILE A 352 -12.95 -4.65 4.91
CA ILE A 352 -13.81 -4.61 3.72
C ILE A 352 -13.36 -5.65 2.68
N LEU A 353 -12.06 -5.75 2.42
CA LEU A 353 -11.50 -6.81 1.56
C LEU A 353 -11.88 -8.21 2.10
N GLN A 354 -11.71 -8.44 3.40
CA GLN A 354 -12.08 -9.69 4.04
C GLN A 354 -13.58 -9.99 3.87
N SER A 355 -14.44 -8.99 4.06
CA SER A 355 -15.89 -9.14 3.94
C SER A 355 -16.30 -9.54 2.51
N ARG A 356 -15.68 -8.88 1.52
CA ARG A 356 -15.86 -9.21 0.09
C ARG A 356 -15.37 -10.61 -0.26
N LEU A 357 -14.25 -11.06 0.32
CA LEU A 357 -13.75 -12.42 0.13
C LEU A 357 -14.66 -13.47 0.76
N THR A 358 -15.27 -13.17 1.91
CA THR A 358 -16.27 -14.02 2.55
C THR A 358 -17.52 -14.19 1.69
N LEU A 359 -18.03 -13.08 1.13
CA LEU A 359 -19.12 -13.12 0.15
C LEU A 359 -18.72 -13.95 -1.10
N LEU A 360 -17.53 -13.73 -1.63
CA LEU A 360 -17.05 -14.44 -2.83
C LEU A 360 -16.92 -15.94 -2.57
N PHE A 361 -16.46 -16.34 -1.38
CA PHE A 361 -16.40 -17.74 -0.99
C PHE A 361 -17.80 -18.36 -0.90
N HIS A 362 -18.76 -17.65 -0.32
CA HIS A 362 -20.14 -18.12 -0.25
C HIS A 362 -20.72 -18.39 -1.65
N ARG A 363 -20.59 -17.43 -2.57
CA ARG A 363 -21.02 -17.61 -3.97
C ARG A 363 -20.33 -18.79 -4.64
N PHE A 364 -19.01 -18.86 -4.51
CA PHE A 364 -18.23 -20.01 -5.01
C PHE A 364 -18.76 -21.34 -4.46
N TRP A 365 -19.08 -21.41 -3.17
CA TRP A 365 -19.59 -22.61 -2.53
C TRP A 365 -20.94 -23.04 -3.08
N MET A 366 -21.88 -22.10 -3.24
CA MET A 366 -23.23 -22.36 -3.73
C MET A 366 -23.26 -22.69 -5.23
N ASP A 367 -22.32 -22.18 -6.02
CA ASP A 367 -22.24 -22.41 -7.47
C ASP A 367 -21.60 -23.76 -7.87
N LEU A 368 -20.98 -24.47 -6.93
CA LEU A 368 -20.32 -25.75 -7.19
C LEU A 368 -21.31 -26.84 -7.64
N LYS A 369 -20.95 -27.54 -8.72
CA LYS A 369 -21.70 -28.70 -9.25
C LYS A 369 -20.80 -29.94 -9.31
N PRO A 370 -21.17 -31.08 -8.68
CA PRO A 370 -22.32 -31.25 -7.78
C PRO A 370 -22.17 -30.39 -6.51
N ARG A 371 -23.31 -30.16 -5.85
CA ARG A 371 -23.39 -29.41 -4.60
C ARG A 371 -22.46 -30.03 -3.54
N PRO A 372 -21.53 -29.26 -2.95
CA PRO A 372 -20.57 -29.77 -1.97
C PRO A 372 -21.26 -30.05 -0.65
N SER A 373 -20.67 -30.94 0.15
CA SER A 373 -21.01 -31.14 1.55
C SER A 373 -19.95 -30.54 2.47
N VAL A 374 -20.24 -30.42 3.76
CA VAL A 374 -19.26 -29.96 4.76
C VAL A 374 -17.98 -30.81 4.77
N MET A 375 -18.04 -32.08 4.36
CA MET A 375 -16.87 -32.97 4.27
C MET A 375 -15.89 -32.53 3.17
N ASP A 376 -16.38 -31.81 2.15
CA ASP A 376 -15.56 -31.30 1.06
C ASP A 376 -14.88 -29.96 1.40
N PHE A 377 -15.20 -29.36 2.55
CA PHE A 377 -14.86 -27.98 2.89
C PHE A 377 -13.37 -27.66 2.67
N GLU A 378 -12.48 -28.43 3.29
CA GLU A 378 -11.03 -28.19 3.22
C GLU A 378 -10.49 -28.23 1.79
N ILE A 379 -10.99 -29.18 0.99
CA ILE A 379 -10.56 -29.34 -0.40
C ILE A 379 -11.08 -28.18 -1.26
N LYS A 380 -12.36 -27.83 -1.13
CA LYS A 380 -12.96 -26.72 -1.89
C LYS A 380 -12.39 -25.38 -1.47
N PHE A 381 -12.12 -25.17 -0.19
CA PHE A 381 -11.48 -23.97 0.33
C PHE A 381 -10.07 -23.79 -0.24
N LYS A 382 -9.26 -24.86 -0.31
CA LYS A 382 -7.95 -24.81 -0.98
C LYS A 382 -8.05 -24.46 -2.47
N ILE A 383 -9.06 -24.98 -3.18
CA ILE A 383 -9.31 -24.64 -4.59
C ILE A 383 -9.67 -23.16 -4.72
N PHE A 384 -10.57 -22.67 -3.86
CA PHE A 384 -10.94 -21.26 -3.80
C PHE A 384 -9.71 -20.36 -3.58
N GLN A 385 -8.91 -20.66 -2.55
CA GLN A 385 -7.69 -19.91 -2.24
C GLN A 385 -6.76 -19.85 -3.45
N LYS A 386 -6.47 -20.99 -4.09
CA LYS A 386 -5.59 -21.04 -5.27
C LYS A 386 -6.10 -20.20 -6.43
N ARG A 387 -7.40 -20.22 -6.71
CA ARG A 387 -8.02 -19.45 -7.80
C ARG A 387 -7.97 -17.95 -7.53
N VAL A 388 -8.30 -17.53 -6.31
CA VAL A 388 -8.43 -16.13 -5.94
C VAL A 388 -7.07 -15.47 -5.67
N GLN A 389 -6.10 -16.20 -5.12
CA GLN A 389 -4.79 -15.66 -4.73
C GLN A 389 -4.03 -15.00 -5.89
N LEU A 390 -4.13 -15.53 -7.11
CA LEU A 390 -3.48 -14.94 -8.27
C LEU A 390 -4.07 -13.56 -8.61
N GLY A 391 -5.40 -13.42 -8.48
CA GLY A 391 -6.10 -12.15 -8.65
C GLY A 391 -5.72 -11.15 -7.56
N LEU A 392 -5.71 -11.58 -6.29
CA LEU A 392 -5.36 -10.71 -5.16
C LEU A 392 -3.96 -10.10 -5.28
N ARG A 393 -2.97 -10.90 -5.71
CA ARG A 393 -1.59 -10.42 -5.96
C ARG A 393 -1.50 -9.33 -7.01
N LYS A 394 -2.53 -9.16 -7.83
CA LYS A 394 -2.64 -8.17 -8.90
C LYS A 394 -3.71 -7.11 -8.63
N GLY A 395 -4.35 -7.12 -7.45
CA GLY A 395 -5.40 -6.16 -7.07
C GLY A 395 -6.83 -6.51 -7.53
N PHE A 396 -7.11 -7.77 -7.85
CA PHE A 396 -8.43 -8.23 -8.31
C PHE A 396 -9.19 -9.07 -7.27
N ILE A 397 -10.51 -8.88 -7.19
CA ILE A 397 -11.43 -9.74 -6.43
C ILE A 397 -12.59 -10.14 -7.35
N GLY A 398 -12.77 -11.45 -7.59
CA GLY A 398 -13.99 -11.93 -8.27
C GLY A 398 -14.26 -11.30 -9.65
N GLY A 399 -13.23 -10.82 -10.35
CA GLY A 399 -13.35 -10.28 -11.72
C GLY A 399 -13.64 -8.79 -11.73
N ILE A 400 -13.92 -8.22 -10.57
CA ILE A 400 -14.03 -6.78 -10.33
C ILE A 400 -12.67 -6.32 -9.81
N GLY A 401 -11.92 -5.59 -10.64
CA GLY A 401 -10.70 -4.93 -10.21
C GLY A 401 -11.05 -3.78 -9.29
N LEU A 402 -10.53 -3.78 -8.06
CA LEU A 402 -10.54 -2.58 -7.23
C LEU A 402 -9.41 -1.68 -7.73
N GLY A 403 -9.75 -0.83 -8.70
CA GLY A 403 -8.92 0.28 -9.15
C GLY A 403 -8.21 0.13 -10.49
N TRP A 404 -8.34 -0.99 -11.22
CA TRP A 404 -7.77 -1.11 -12.58
C TRP A 404 -8.66 -1.92 -13.52
N ILE A 405 -8.73 -1.40 -14.74
CA ILE A 405 -9.51 -1.80 -15.93
C ILE A 405 -10.98 -1.33 -15.96
N LEU A 406 -11.17 -0.02 -16.13
CA LEU A 406 -12.28 0.54 -16.91
C LEU A 406 -11.84 0.92 -18.35
N ASP A 407 -10.63 0.55 -18.78
CA ASP A 407 -10.21 0.72 -20.18
C ASP A 407 -10.37 -0.59 -20.96
N PRO A 408 -11.49 -0.78 -21.68
CA PRO A 408 -11.74 -1.96 -22.50
C PRO A 408 -10.77 -2.10 -23.70
N SER A 409 -9.91 -1.12 -23.97
CA SER A 409 -8.93 -1.17 -25.05
C SER A 409 -7.58 -1.79 -24.66
N SER A 410 -7.37 -2.12 -23.38
CA SER A 410 -6.14 -2.77 -22.92
C SER A 410 -6.02 -4.21 -23.46
N PRO A 411 -4.87 -4.59 -24.07
CA PRO A 411 -4.68 -5.90 -24.69
C PRO A 411 -4.74 -7.08 -23.69
N ASP A 412 -4.56 -6.82 -22.39
CA ASP A 412 -4.60 -7.84 -21.33
C ASP A 412 -6.01 -8.08 -20.76
N PHE A 413 -7.00 -7.27 -21.15
CA PHE A 413 -8.36 -7.26 -20.59
C PHE A 413 -9.09 -8.60 -20.79
N THR A 414 -9.05 -9.14 -22.01
CA THR A 414 -9.76 -10.37 -22.40
C THR A 414 -9.16 -11.61 -21.70
N HIS A 415 -7.84 -11.62 -21.50
CA HIS A 415 -7.16 -12.74 -20.84
C HIS A 415 -7.46 -12.78 -19.34
N GLN A 416 -7.65 -11.62 -18.70
CA GLN A 416 -7.90 -11.51 -17.26
C GLN A 416 -9.38 -11.72 -16.90
N GLN A 417 -10.34 -11.34 -17.75
CA GLN A 417 -11.75 -11.76 -17.61
C GLN A 417 -11.91 -13.29 -17.63
N THR A 418 -11.08 -13.99 -18.41
CA THR A 418 -11.15 -15.46 -18.56
C THR A 418 -10.75 -16.19 -17.28
N ILE A 419 -9.90 -15.59 -16.44
CA ILE A 419 -9.48 -16.16 -15.14
C ILE A 419 -10.63 -16.10 -14.12
N VAL A 420 -11.65 -15.27 -14.35
CA VAL A 420 -12.68 -14.96 -13.37
C VAL A 420 -14.13 -15.19 -13.83
N LYS A 421 -14.33 -16.04 -14.84
CA LYS A 421 -15.67 -16.61 -15.05
C LYS A 421 -15.92 -17.66 -13.96
N PHE A 422 -16.78 -17.31 -13.01
CA PHE A 422 -17.61 -18.29 -12.30
C PHE A 422 -18.86 -18.54 -13.14
#